data_AF-A0A401T0J2-F1
#
_entry.id   AF-A0A401T0J2-F1
#
_cell.length_a   1.000
_cell.length_b   1.000
_cell.length_c   1.000
_cell.angle_alpha   90.00
_cell.angle_beta   90.00
_cell.angle_gamma   90.00
#
_symmetry.space_group_name_H-M   'P 1'
#
loop_
_entity.id
_entity.type
_entity.pdbx_description
1 polymer ?
#
loop_
_entity_poly.entity_id
_entity_poly.type
_entity_poly.pdbx_seq_one_letter_code
_entity_poly.pdbx_strand_id
1 'polypeptide(L)' 'MDTMFYKSYETKIRPCIDLIDSLRRLGVDKDLALPAIAVIGDQSSGKSSVLEALSGVSLPRGS' A
#
# COMPACT_ATOMS: atom_id res chain seq x y z
N MET A 1 7.17 -17.05 12.78
CA MET A 1 7.59 -15.65 12.54
C MET A 1 8.21 -15.14 13.82
N ASP A 2 9.42 -14.59 13.75
CA ASP A 2 10.12 -14.06 14.90
C ASP A 2 9.31 -12.93 15.55
N THR A 3 8.77 -13.22 16.74
CA THR A 3 7.87 -12.34 17.51
C THR A 3 8.47 -10.97 17.80
N MET A 4 9.80 -10.86 17.86
CA MET A 4 10.52 -9.60 18.05
C MET A 4 10.42 -8.68 16.82
N PHE A 5 10.57 -9.20 15.61
CA PHE A 5 10.45 -8.42 14.38
C PHE A 5 9.01 -7.93 14.18
N TYR A 6 8.03 -8.82 14.42
CA TYR A 6 6.62 -8.45 14.33
C TYR A 6 6.26 -7.35 15.33
N LYS A 7 6.71 -7.46 16.59
CA LYS A 7 6.49 -6.41 17.60
C LYS A 7 7.10 -5.06 17.21
N SER A 8 8.28 -5.05 16.61
CA SER A 8 8.90 -3.81 16.13
C SER A 8 8.13 -3.22 14.94
N TYR A 9 7.64 -4.04 14.02
CA TYR A 9 6.81 -3.59 12.90
C TYR A 9 5.50 -2.96 13.40
N GLU A 10 4.78 -3.64 14.29
CA GLU A 10 3.50 -3.18 14.85
C GLU A 10 3.65 -1.87 15.62
N THR A 11 4.74 -1.69 16.37
CA THR A 11 4.91 -0.51 17.23
C THR A 11 5.53 0.69 16.53
N LYS A 12 6.31 0.48 15.47
CA LYS A 12 7.08 1.57 14.82
C LYS A 12 6.66 1.85 13.38
N ILE A 13 6.26 0.84 12.62
CA ILE A 13 5.99 0.97 11.18
C ILE A 13 4.50 1.11 10.92
N ARG A 14 3.69 0.24 11.53
CA ARG A 14 2.23 0.24 11.38
C ARG A 14 1.58 1.61 11.68
N PRO A 15 1.96 2.32 12.77
CA PRO A 15 1.34 3.62 13.08
C PRO A 15 1.62 4.70 12.03
N CYS A 16 2.78 4.64 11.37
CA CYS A 16 3.12 5.59 10.30
C CYS A 16 2.24 5.36 9.07
N ILE A 17 2.03 4.10 8.68
CA ILE A 17 1.16 3.75 7.54
C ILE A 17 -0.29 4.14 7.85
N ASP A 18 -0.78 3.76 9.03
CA ASP A 18 -2.17 4.03 9.45
C ASP A 18 -2.46 5.54 9.55
N LEU A 19 -1.47 6.35 9.96
CA LEU A 19 -1.60 7.81 9.98
C LEU A 19 -1.78 8.38 8.56
N ILE A 20 -0.95 7.97 7.60
CA ILE A 20 -1.08 8.44 6.22
C ILE A 20 -2.42 8.03 5.61
N ASP A 21 -2.86 6.79 5.86
CA ASP A 21 -4.16 6.31 5.41
C ASP A 21 -5.32 7.09 6.04
N SER A 22 -5.20 7.45 7.33
CA SER A 22 -6.20 8.26 8.02
C SER A 22 -6.28 9.68 7.46
N LEU A 23 -5.15 10.33 7.20
CA LEU A 23 -5.12 11.65 6.57
C LEU A 23 -5.72 11.64 5.17
N ARG A 24 -5.41 10.61 4.37
CA ARG A 24 -5.99 10.43 3.02
C ARG A 24 -7.50 10.24 3.09
N ARG A 25 -8.01 9.45 4.04
CA ARG A 25 -9.46 9.26 4.24
C ARG A 25 -10.20 10.56 4.62
N LEU A 26 -9.51 11.49 5.28
CA LEU A 26 -10.04 12.82 5.61
C LEU A 26 -9.97 13.80 4.43
N GLY A 27 -9.37 13.40 3.29
CA GLY A 27 -9.25 14.22 2.09
C GLY A 27 -8.14 15.27 2.16
N VAL A 28 -7.19 15.14 3.09
CA VAL A 28 -6.05 16.06 3.27
C VAL A 28 -5.14 16.07 2.05
N ASP A 29 -5.10 14.97 1.30
CA ASP A 29 -4.30 14.80 0.08
C ASP A 29 -4.67 15.77 -1.07
N LYS A 30 -5.80 16.47 -0.96
CA LYS A 30 -6.22 17.51 -1.91
C LYS A 30 -5.41 18.79 -1.79
N ASP A 31 -5.03 19.13 -0.55
CA ASP A 31 -4.38 20.40 -0.22
C ASP A 31 -2.91 20.20 0.19
N LEU A 32 -2.55 19.00 0.66
CA LEU A 32 -1.21 18.64 1.10
C LEU A 32 -0.79 17.29 0.54
N ALA A 33 0.36 17.22 -0.12
CA ALA A 33 0.90 15.97 -0.62
C ALA A 33 1.16 14.99 0.54
N LEU A 34 0.58 13.79 0.45
CA LEU A 34 0.82 12.68 1.38
C LEU A 34 1.76 11.63 0.76
N PRO A 35 2.63 10.99 1.56
CA PRO A 35 3.47 9.88 1.09
C PRO A 35 2.65 8.77 0.40
N ALA A 36 3.10 8.34 -0.77
CA ALA A 36 2.48 7.27 -1.55
C ALA A 36 3.51 6.57 -2.42
N ILE A 37 3.26 5.30 -2.74
CA ILE A 37 4.02 4.55 -3.76
C ILE A 37 3.06 4.35 -4.94
N ALA A 38 3.36 4.99 -6.06
CA ALA A 38 2.60 4.82 -7.30
C ALA A 38 3.18 3.65 -8.11
N VAL A 39 2.31 2.75 -8.58
CA VAL A 39 2.70 1.64 -9.47
C VAL A 39 2.35 2.04 -10.91
N ILE A 40 3.36 2.12 -11.77
CA ILE A 40 3.24 2.66 -13.15
C ILE A 40 3.88 1.68 -14.13
N GLY A 41 3.36 1.63 -15.37
CA GLY A 41 3.93 0.84 -16.47
C GLY A 41 2.93 0.59 -17.60
N ASP A 42 3.44 0.32 -18.80
CA ASP A 42 2.65 0.15 -20.04
C ASP A 42 1.64 -1.00 -19.98
N GLN A 43 0.62 -1.00 -20.84
CA GLN A 43 -0.35 -2.10 -20.91
C GLN A 43 0.35 -3.45 -21.02
N SER A 44 -0.13 -4.45 -20.28
CA SER A 44 0.46 -5.81 -20.22
C SER A 44 1.86 -5.94 -19.58
N SER A 45 2.41 -4.88 -18.97
CA SER A 45 3.71 -4.95 -18.29
C SER A 45 3.75 -5.77 -16.98
N GLY A 46 2.65 -6.44 -16.61
CA GLY A 46 2.58 -7.28 -15.41
C GLY A 46 2.29 -6.57 -14.08
N LYS A 47 1.94 -5.26 -14.08
CA LYS A 47 1.59 -4.50 -12.87
C LYS A 47 0.60 -5.23 -11.96
N SER A 48 -0.52 -5.71 -12.53
CA SER A 48 -1.55 -6.43 -11.77
C SER A 48 -1.01 -7.74 -11.22
N SER A 49 -0.23 -8.49 -12.00
CA SER A 49 0.38 -9.76 -11.55
C SER A 49 1.33 -9.58 -10.36
N VAL A 50 2.10 -8.48 -10.33
CA VAL A 50 2.96 -8.14 -9.19
C VAL A 50 2.11 -7.81 -7.95
N LEU A 51 1.05 -7.01 -8.11
CA LEU A 51 0.16 -6.68 -7.01
C LEU A 51 -0.59 -7.90 -6.46
N GLU A 52 -1.00 -8.83 -7.32
CA GLU A 52 -1.61 -10.11 -6.92
C GLU A 52 -0.62 -10.95 -6.09
N ALA A 53 0.63 -11.04 -6.52
CA ALA A 53 1.67 -11.77 -5.79
C ALA A 53 1.99 -11.16 -4.42
N LEU A 54 1.99 -9.82 -4.31
CA LEU A 54 2.25 -9.13 -3.04
C LEU A 54 1.07 -9.16 -2.07
N SER A 55 -0.15 -9.01 -2.60
CA SER A 55 -1.38 -8.94 -1.80
C SER A 55 -1.95 -10.31 -1.45
N GLY A 56 -1.61 -11.35 -2.21
CA GLY A 56 -2.19 -12.68 -2.08
C GLY A 56 -3.66 -12.75 -2.54
N VAL A 57 -4.17 -11.72 -3.21
CA VAL A 57 -5.55 -11.69 -3.75
C VAL A 57 -5.54 -11.50 -5.26
N SER A 58 -6.47 -12.16 -5.95
CA SER A 58 -6.68 -11.97 -7.38
C SER A 58 -7.32 -10.61 -7.67
N LEU A 59 -6.79 -9.89 -8.64
CA LEU A 59 -7.33 -8.61 -9.06
C LEU A 59 -8.32 -8.79 -10.23
N PRO A 60 -9.33 -7.91 -10.36
CA PRO A 60 -10.22 -7.93 -11.51
C PRO A 60 -9.44 -7.77 -12.81
N ARG A 61 -9.74 -8.61 -13.80
CA ARG A 61 -9.24 -8.45 -15.17
C ARG A 61 -10.32 -7.75 -15.98
N GLY A 62 -9.92 -6.76 -16.78
CA GLY A 62 -10.84 -6.13 -17.73
C GLY A 62 -11.24 -7.14 -18.81
N SER A 63 -12.54 -7.19 -19.12
CA SER A 63 -13.09 -7.75 -20.35
C SER A 63 -12.89 -6.79 -21.51
#